data_AF-A0A818G0H8-F1
#
_entry.id   AF-A0A818G0H8-F1
#
_cell.length_a   1.000
_cell.length_b   1.000
_cell.length_c   1.000
_cell.angle_alpha   90.00
_cell.angle_beta   90.00
_cell.angle_gamma   90.00
#
_symmetry.space_group_name_H-M   'P 1'
#
loop_
_entity.id
_entity.type
_entity.pdbx_description
1 polymer ?
#
loop_
_entity_poly.entity_id
_entity_poly.type
_entity_poly.pdbx_seq_one_letter_code
_entity_poly.pdbx_strand_id
1 'polypeptide(L)'
;MIFIAGGNFQYLDASVPVYESERLVNTTNVIIALIQYRVLGFLATGTKPNDIKSNYDLLNQRLAIAWIKANIDAFGGDSKQITLFGQSAGAQPVALHHITMKNTSFPLKPLVNGTLTEEAIFYVYEAWVKPITLSFYLEIILFTFRANAFKMMERYPPIEVDDLRPLKCQMAIQWVLACLTRIYARQAASYSHVFGFPLDFDGWENETFCDHHVCHADELPYTFESVWVNFADAGKRVAMKQLNDSWTLFKRIFKKEYASKEEEIVRRTIWEKNLAKIRKHNLESDMGLHSYTMEMNRFGDLTHEEFKKQMNGFKISTNVDQSKYDRHMFLAPSNVVIPDQVDWRKEGYVTPVKDQGQCGSCWAFSATGSLEGQTFAKTKTLPSLSEQQLVDCSSKFGNEGCDGGLMNNAFEYIKQNNGIDSEKSYPYQAYDGKCRFKPEDVAATDIGFVYVKEKNETDLTIAIATVGPISVAIDASQDSFQFYSGGIYNEPMCSSTDLDHGVLAVGYGSEGKKHPTDYYIVKNSWGEGWGDGGYILMLRNSNNQCGIATMASYPLV
;
A
#
# COMPACT_ATOMS: atom_id res chain seq x y z
N MET A 1 -6.82 44.81 -17.72
CA MET A 1 -5.98 43.61 -17.46
C MET A 1 -4.83 43.60 -18.46
N ILE A 2 -3.60 43.38 -17.99
CA ILE A 2 -2.42 43.20 -18.86
C ILE A 2 -2.16 41.70 -18.93
N PHE A 3 -2.19 41.12 -20.13
CA PHE A 3 -2.01 39.69 -20.34
C PHE A 3 -0.64 39.43 -20.98
N ILE A 4 0.22 38.70 -20.25
CA ILE A 4 1.52 38.21 -20.73
C ILE A 4 1.33 36.77 -21.21
N ALA A 5 1.29 36.58 -22.54
CA ALA A 5 1.01 35.30 -23.17
C ALA A 5 2.23 34.36 -23.11
N GLY A 6 2.08 33.14 -22.58
CA GLY A 6 3.18 32.17 -22.52
C GLY A 6 3.66 31.63 -23.88
N GLY A 7 2.85 31.75 -24.93
CA GLY A 7 3.11 31.26 -26.28
C GLY A 7 3.14 29.72 -26.37
N ASN A 8 2.80 29.17 -27.53
CA ASN A 8 3.09 27.77 -27.83
C ASN A 8 4.45 27.67 -28.53
N PHE A 9 5.43 27.07 -27.85
CA PHE A 9 6.82 26.96 -28.34
C PHE A 9 6.95 26.18 -29.66
N GLN A 10 6.00 25.28 -29.97
CA GLN A 10 6.05 24.47 -31.21
C GLN A 10 5.50 25.17 -32.45
N TYR A 11 4.61 26.16 -32.28
CA TYR A 11 3.91 26.78 -33.42
C TYR A 11 4.19 28.28 -33.57
N LEU A 12 4.99 28.88 -32.67
CA LEU A 12 5.26 30.32 -32.63
C LEU A 12 3.97 31.14 -32.64
N ASP A 13 2.90 30.60 -32.07
CA ASP A 13 1.57 31.18 -32.07
C ASP A 13 1.12 31.53 -30.64
N ALA A 14 0.50 32.69 -30.50
CA ALA A 14 -0.11 33.19 -29.27
C ALA A 14 -1.61 32.83 -29.19
N SER A 15 -2.24 32.32 -30.26
CA SER A 15 -3.66 31.98 -30.31
C SER A 15 -3.93 30.49 -30.12
N VAL A 16 -4.07 30.06 -28.87
CA VAL A 16 -4.80 28.83 -28.56
C VAL A 16 -6.29 29.19 -28.43
N PRO A 17 -7.24 28.52 -29.13
CA PRO A 17 -8.65 28.92 -29.22
C PRO A 17 -9.39 29.06 -27.88
N VAL A 18 -8.91 28.40 -26.82
CA VAL A 18 -9.52 28.48 -25.48
C VAL A 18 -9.33 29.86 -24.84
N TYR A 19 -8.37 30.66 -25.32
CA TYR A 19 -7.93 31.91 -24.67
C TYR A 19 -7.94 33.13 -25.60
N GLU A 20 -8.73 33.06 -26.68
CA GLU A 20 -8.95 34.21 -27.56
C GLU A 20 -9.41 35.42 -26.76
N SER A 21 -8.67 36.53 -26.87
CA SER A 21 -8.99 37.79 -26.17
C SER A 21 -10.39 38.30 -26.51
N GLU A 22 -10.94 37.91 -27.67
CA GLU A 22 -12.31 38.22 -28.08
C GLU A 22 -13.36 37.68 -27.09
N ARG A 23 -13.16 36.50 -26.51
CA ARG A 23 -14.10 35.94 -25.51
C ARG A 23 -14.07 36.70 -24.19
N LEU A 24 -12.90 37.11 -23.72
CA LEU A 24 -12.74 37.82 -22.45
C LEU A 24 -13.25 39.27 -22.56
N VAL A 25 -13.00 39.94 -23.69
CA VAL A 25 -13.52 41.29 -23.97
C VAL A 25 -15.04 41.27 -24.17
N ASN A 26 -15.61 40.22 -24.78
CA ASN A 26 -17.06 40.13 -25.00
C ASN A 26 -17.87 39.72 -23.76
N THR A 27 -17.24 39.13 -22.74
CA THR A 27 -17.94 38.61 -21.55
C THR A 27 -17.72 39.44 -20.28
N THR A 28 -16.79 40.41 -20.30
CA THR A 28 -16.45 41.21 -19.12
C THR A 28 -16.12 42.66 -19.50
N ASN A 29 -16.35 43.61 -18.58
CA ASN A 29 -16.01 45.02 -18.79
C ASN A 29 -14.50 45.26 -18.53
N VAL A 30 -13.64 44.62 -19.34
CA VAL A 30 -12.19 44.60 -19.16
C VAL A 30 -11.49 45.02 -20.44
N ILE A 31 -10.61 46.01 -20.34
CA ILE A 31 -9.65 46.34 -21.40
C ILE A 31 -8.47 45.38 -21.29
N ILE A 32 -8.17 44.65 -22.37
CA ILE A 32 -7.05 43.71 -22.46
C ILE A 32 -5.92 44.34 -23.27
N ALA A 33 -4.76 44.52 -22.65
CA ALA A 33 -3.52 44.87 -23.35
C ALA A 33 -2.64 43.62 -23.49
N LEU A 34 -2.38 43.24 -24.74
CA LEU A 34 -1.51 42.10 -25.08
C LEU A 34 -0.08 42.57 -25.23
N ILE A 35 0.84 41.96 -24.48
CA ILE A 35 2.28 42.21 -24.63
C ILE A 35 2.90 41.01 -25.35
N GLN A 36 3.30 41.21 -26.61
CA GLN A 36 4.11 40.23 -27.33
C GLN A 36 5.57 40.35 -26.90
N TYR A 37 6.20 39.22 -26.56
CA TYR A 37 7.61 39.14 -26.17
C TYR A 37 8.25 37.88 -26.74
N ARG A 38 9.58 37.83 -26.77
CA ARG A 38 10.32 36.71 -27.36
C ARG A 38 10.45 35.58 -26.34
N VAL A 39 9.94 34.40 -26.66
CA VAL A 39 9.97 33.22 -25.75
C VAL A 39 11.40 32.63 -25.63
N LEU A 40 12.24 32.81 -26.66
CA LEU A 40 13.65 32.36 -26.70
C LEU A 40 14.66 33.36 -26.10
N GLY A 41 14.20 34.48 -25.52
CA GLY A 41 15.07 35.51 -24.96
C GLY A 41 15.59 35.24 -23.54
N PHE A 42 15.12 34.17 -22.88
CA PHE A 42 15.64 33.78 -21.57
C PHE A 42 17.08 33.23 -21.64
N LEU A 43 17.53 32.76 -22.80
CA LEU A 43 18.87 32.21 -23.04
C LEU A 43 19.45 32.58 -24.42
N ALA A 44 19.23 33.80 -24.90
CA ALA A 44 19.92 34.27 -26.10
C ALA A 44 21.29 34.86 -25.75
N THR A 45 22.35 34.08 -25.92
CA THR A 45 23.67 34.63 -26.27
C THR A 45 23.62 34.95 -27.76
N GLY A 46 23.59 36.24 -28.11
CA GLY A 46 23.44 36.70 -29.49
C GLY A 46 24.39 35.99 -30.45
N THR A 47 23.93 35.74 -31.68
CA THR A 47 24.74 35.16 -32.76
C THR A 47 25.84 36.09 -33.28
N LYS A 48 26.01 37.27 -32.66
CA LYS A 48 27.22 38.10 -32.67
C LYS A 48 27.52 38.65 -31.26
N PRO A 49 28.81 38.80 -30.87
CA PRO A 49 29.21 39.04 -29.48
C PRO A 49 28.74 40.34 -28.81
N ASN A 50 28.18 41.34 -29.52
CA ASN A 50 27.97 42.68 -28.96
C ASN A 50 26.54 43.25 -28.97
N ASP A 51 25.52 42.61 -29.56
CA ASP A 51 24.25 43.32 -29.82
C ASP A 51 22.98 42.78 -29.16
N ILE A 52 23.04 41.74 -28.32
CA ILE A 52 21.84 41.31 -27.56
C ILE A 52 22.23 41.03 -26.12
N LYS A 53 21.96 41.99 -25.23
CA LYS A 53 22.13 41.79 -23.78
C LYS A 53 20.97 40.92 -23.27
N SER A 54 21.29 39.85 -22.55
CA SER A 54 20.30 39.12 -21.76
C SER A 54 19.52 40.11 -20.88
N ASN A 55 18.19 39.95 -20.77
CA ASN A 55 17.27 40.75 -19.94
C ASN A 55 16.51 41.92 -20.62
N TYR A 56 16.63 42.11 -21.95
CA TYR A 56 15.79 43.11 -22.65
C TYR A 56 14.30 42.76 -22.66
N ASP A 57 13.90 41.48 -22.65
CA ASP A 57 12.47 41.13 -22.70
C ASP A 57 11.71 41.49 -21.43
N LEU A 58 12.29 41.26 -20.24
CA LEU A 58 11.70 41.74 -18.98
C LEU A 58 11.72 43.26 -18.89
N LEU A 59 12.77 43.92 -19.41
CA LEU A 59 12.81 45.38 -19.51
C LEU A 59 11.74 45.92 -20.46
N ASN A 60 11.52 45.28 -21.62
CA ASN A 60 10.48 45.65 -22.60
C ASN A 60 9.09 45.48 -22.01
N GLN A 61 8.84 44.36 -21.31
CA GLN A 61 7.59 44.15 -20.58
C GLN A 61 7.40 45.21 -19.49
N ARG A 62 8.45 45.57 -18.74
CA ARG A 62 8.38 46.62 -17.72
C ARG A 62 8.07 48.00 -18.33
N LEU A 63 8.70 48.34 -19.46
CA LEU A 63 8.44 49.57 -20.20
C LEU A 63 7.02 49.58 -20.77
N ALA A 64 6.53 48.45 -21.30
CA ALA A 64 5.15 48.30 -21.77
C ALA A 64 4.14 48.44 -20.63
N ILE A 65 4.38 47.79 -19.47
CA ILE A 65 3.54 47.94 -18.27
C ILE A 65 3.52 49.39 -17.79
N ALA A 66 4.67 50.07 -17.78
CA ALA A 66 4.77 51.48 -17.39
C ALA A 66 4.01 52.39 -18.38
N TRP A 67 4.14 52.14 -19.69
CA TRP A 67 3.42 52.86 -20.72
C TRP A 67 1.90 52.64 -20.60
N ILE A 68 1.46 51.40 -20.44
CA ILE A 68 0.04 51.07 -20.24
C ILE A 68 -0.49 51.81 -19.03
N LYS A 69 0.21 51.79 -17.88
CA LYS A 69 -0.21 52.54 -16.70
C LYS A 69 -0.36 54.04 -16.96
N ALA A 70 0.59 54.65 -17.68
CA ALA A 70 0.56 56.08 -17.95
C ALA A 70 -0.56 56.49 -18.94
N ASN A 71 -1.06 55.56 -19.75
CA ASN A 71 -1.94 55.89 -20.89
C ASN A 71 -3.31 55.21 -20.87
N ILE A 72 -3.54 54.18 -20.04
CA ILE A 72 -4.76 53.35 -20.09
C ILE A 72 -6.04 54.15 -19.80
N ASP A 73 -5.96 55.24 -19.04
CA ASP A 73 -7.09 56.13 -18.75
C ASP A 73 -7.64 56.78 -20.04
N ALA A 74 -6.77 57.08 -21.02
CA ALA A 74 -7.17 57.63 -22.31
C ALA A 74 -7.91 56.62 -23.20
N PHE A 75 -7.83 55.32 -22.88
CA PHE A 75 -8.52 54.23 -23.56
C PHE A 75 -9.75 53.72 -22.79
N GLY A 76 -10.15 54.42 -21.72
CA GLY A 76 -11.31 54.05 -20.90
C GLY A 76 -11.02 53.03 -19.80
N GLY A 77 -9.75 52.75 -19.49
CA GLY A 77 -9.38 51.91 -18.35
C GLY A 77 -9.05 52.73 -17.11
N ASP A 78 -8.65 52.05 -16.04
CA ASP A 78 -8.29 52.68 -14.76
C ASP A 78 -6.82 52.36 -14.42
N SER A 79 -5.96 53.38 -14.51
CA SER A 79 -4.52 53.31 -14.22
C SER A 79 -4.20 52.94 -12.78
N LYS A 80 -5.20 53.02 -11.88
CA LYS A 80 -5.12 52.59 -10.48
C LYS A 80 -5.61 51.16 -10.25
N GLN A 81 -6.22 50.51 -11.25
CA GLN A 81 -6.72 49.13 -11.17
C GLN A 81 -6.18 48.26 -12.30
N ILE A 82 -4.88 47.99 -12.24
CA ILE A 82 -4.20 47.16 -13.23
C ILE A 82 -3.93 45.77 -12.66
N THR A 83 -4.58 44.76 -13.22
CA THR A 83 -4.28 43.34 -12.96
C THR A 83 -3.25 42.86 -13.99
N LEU A 84 -2.13 42.33 -13.50
CA LEU A 84 -1.14 41.66 -14.34
C LEU A 84 -1.41 40.16 -14.31
N PHE A 85 -1.68 39.59 -15.48
CA PHE A 85 -2.02 38.18 -15.66
C PHE A 85 -0.99 37.50 -16.56
N GLY A 86 -0.59 36.29 -16.18
CA GLY A 86 0.36 35.48 -16.94
C GLY A 86 0.02 34.00 -16.87
N GLN A 87 0.30 33.29 -17.96
CA GLN A 87 0.01 31.86 -18.10
C GLN A 87 1.17 31.13 -18.77
N SER A 88 1.44 29.88 -18.36
CA SER A 88 2.59 29.09 -18.84
C SER A 88 3.91 29.87 -18.69
N ALA A 89 4.76 29.97 -19.72
CA ALA A 89 5.99 30.77 -19.69
C ALA A 89 5.75 32.27 -19.40
N GLY A 90 4.51 32.75 -19.50
CA GLY A 90 4.08 34.11 -19.14
C GLY A 90 3.79 34.30 -17.65
N ALA A 91 3.59 33.22 -16.88
CA ALA A 91 3.41 33.30 -15.42
C ALA A 91 4.71 33.73 -14.70
N GLN A 92 5.86 33.24 -15.17
CA GLN A 92 7.17 33.55 -14.62
C GLN A 92 7.53 35.05 -14.65
N PRO A 93 7.40 35.77 -15.79
CA PRO A 93 7.60 37.21 -15.80
C PRO A 93 6.61 37.96 -14.91
N VAL A 94 5.36 37.51 -14.76
CA VAL A 94 4.40 38.12 -13.81
C VAL A 94 4.89 38.00 -12.36
N ALA A 95 5.41 36.85 -11.96
CA ALA A 95 6.01 36.65 -10.65
C ALA A 95 7.26 37.53 -10.44
N LEU A 96 8.14 37.62 -11.43
CA LEU A 96 9.35 38.45 -11.37
C LEU A 96 9.02 39.95 -11.31
N HIS A 97 8.03 40.40 -12.09
CA HIS A 97 7.51 41.76 -12.05
C HIS A 97 6.88 42.08 -10.70
N HIS A 98 6.17 41.12 -10.09
CA HIS A 98 5.63 41.28 -8.73
C HIS A 98 6.75 41.50 -7.70
N ILE A 99 7.82 40.70 -7.75
CA ILE A 99 8.93 40.83 -6.80
C ILE A 99 9.71 42.13 -7.02
N THR A 100 10.00 42.48 -8.28
CA THR A 100 10.86 43.63 -8.62
C THR A 100 10.14 44.98 -8.57
N MET A 101 8.81 45.02 -8.67
CA MET A 101 8.02 46.25 -8.63
C MET A 101 7.36 46.51 -7.27
N LYS A 102 7.64 45.72 -6.23
CA LYS A 102 7.12 45.92 -4.85
C LYS A 102 7.42 47.31 -4.24
N ASN A 103 8.46 48.00 -4.71
CA ASN A 103 8.85 49.34 -4.26
C ASN A 103 8.51 50.47 -5.24
N THR A 104 7.85 50.18 -6.36
CA THR A 104 7.28 51.22 -7.22
C THR A 104 5.80 51.38 -6.85
N SER A 105 5.23 52.58 -6.97
CA SER A 105 3.86 52.97 -6.56
C SER A 105 2.77 52.31 -7.41
N PHE A 106 2.84 50.99 -7.60
CA PHE A 106 2.05 50.13 -8.46
C PHE A 106 1.08 49.28 -7.63
N PRO A 107 -0.23 49.58 -7.63
CA PRO A 107 -1.25 48.66 -7.13
C PRO A 107 -1.52 47.56 -8.17
N LEU A 108 -0.59 46.61 -8.31
CA LEU A 108 -0.78 45.45 -9.19
C LEU A 108 -1.44 44.32 -8.41
N LYS A 109 -2.60 43.84 -8.87
CA LYS A 109 -3.21 42.59 -8.39
C LYS A 109 -2.71 41.45 -9.29
N PRO A 110 -1.82 40.56 -8.82
CA PRO A 110 -1.33 39.46 -9.64
C PRO A 110 -2.41 38.39 -9.73
N LEU A 111 -2.62 37.84 -10.94
CA LEU A 111 -3.45 36.66 -11.11
C LEU A 111 -2.71 35.71 -12.04
N VAL A 112 -2.35 34.54 -11.51
CA VAL A 112 -1.49 33.55 -12.17
C VAL A 112 -2.35 32.32 -12.45
N ASN A 113 -2.21 31.75 -13.64
CA ASN A 113 -2.88 30.50 -14.03
C ASN A 113 -1.86 29.60 -14.74
N GLY A 114 -1.67 28.34 -14.30
CA GLY A 114 -0.50 27.46 -14.60
C GLY A 114 -0.26 27.08 -16.08
N THR A 115 0.77 26.32 -16.50
CA THR A 115 1.42 25.08 -15.96
C THR A 115 2.91 24.94 -16.45
N LEU A 116 3.81 24.01 -16.09
CA LEU A 116 3.79 22.54 -15.86
C LEU A 116 4.68 22.04 -14.66
N THR A 117 5.27 22.94 -13.88
CA THR A 117 6.32 22.63 -12.87
C THR A 117 6.11 23.33 -11.52
N GLU A 118 4.87 23.61 -11.14
CA GLU A 118 4.57 24.32 -9.89
C GLU A 118 5.01 23.49 -8.65
N GLU A 119 6.22 23.80 -8.14
CA GLU A 119 6.50 24.19 -6.74
C GLU A 119 7.82 23.63 -6.15
N ALA A 120 8.92 23.92 -6.83
CA ALA A 120 10.26 23.97 -6.23
C ALA A 120 10.42 25.06 -5.19
N ILE A 121 10.03 24.69 -3.97
CA ILE A 121 10.60 25.04 -2.67
C ILE A 121 11.74 26.07 -2.75
N PHE A 122 11.38 27.35 -2.74
CA PHE A 122 12.20 28.38 -2.15
C PHE A 122 11.33 29.34 -1.32
N TYR A 123 10.57 28.75 -0.39
CA TYR A 123 10.26 29.39 0.89
C TYR A 123 10.45 28.34 1.98
N VAL A 124 11.68 28.30 2.50
CA VAL A 124 11.90 27.92 3.90
C VAL A 124 10.98 28.81 4.71
N TYR A 125 10.10 28.17 5.50
CA TYR A 125 9.05 28.70 6.37
C TYR A 125 7.63 28.45 5.85
N GLU A 126 7.09 27.27 6.22
CA GLU A 126 5.72 26.99 6.74
C GLU A 126 5.16 25.58 6.38
N ALA A 127 6.00 24.54 6.23
CA ALA A 127 5.51 23.24 5.75
C ALA A 127 5.08 22.20 6.81
N TRP A 128 5.10 22.49 8.12
CA TRP A 128 4.65 21.49 9.12
C TRP A 128 3.93 22.17 10.27
N VAL A 129 2.61 21.97 10.37
CA VAL A 129 1.75 22.48 11.46
C VAL A 129 2.00 21.73 12.79
N LYS A 130 2.65 20.55 12.74
CA LYS A 130 2.92 19.70 13.92
C LYS A 130 4.44 19.56 14.19
N PRO A 131 4.87 19.44 15.47
CA PRO A 131 6.27 19.18 15.84
C PRO A 131 6.82 17.90 15.22
N ILE A 132 8.10 17.88 14.85
CA ILE A 132 8.78 16.65 14.43
C ILE A 132 9.31 15.95 15.68
N THR A 133 8.75 14.79 15.99
CA THR A 133 9.19 13.94 17.10
C THR A 133 10.53 13.28 16.80
N LEU A 134 11.21 12.82 17.84
CA LEU A 134 12.47 12.08 17.72
C LEU A 134 12.37 10.86 16.80
N SER A 135 11.30 10.06 16.94
CA SER A 135 11.07 8.89 16.08
C SER A 135 10.99 9.27 14.60
N PHE A 136 10.23 10.32 14.29
CA PHE A 136 10.06 10.75 12.91
C PHE A 136 11.33 11.39 12.32
N TYR A 137 12.10 12.11 13.14
CA TYR A 137 13.41 12.60 12.76
C TYR A 137 14.38 11.45 12.44
N LEU A 138 14.44 10.42 13.30
CA LEU A 138 15.31 9.26 13.09
C LEU A 138 14.92 8.47 11.84
N GLU A 139 13.62 8.29 11.57
CA GLU A 139 13.11 7.69 10.34
C GLU A 139 13.55 8.47 9.09
N ILE A 140 13.42 9.80 9.12
CA ILE A 140 13.88 10.67 8.02
C ILE A 140 15.38 10.51 7.81
N ILE A 141 16.20 10.55 8.86
CA ILE A 141 17.67 10.45 8.73
C ILE A 141 18.10 9.07 8.23
N LEU A 142 17.51 7.99 8.76
CA LEU A 142 17.76 6.62 8.32
C LEU A 142 17.35 6.40 6.86
N PHE A 143 16.21 6.96 6.46
CA PHE A 143 15.70 6.84 5.09
C PHE A 143 16.50 7.69 4.09
N THR A 144 16.83 8.94 4.44
CA THR A 144 17.53 9.89 3.58
C THR A 144 19.01 9.54 3.40
N PHE A 145 19.70 9.11 4.46
CA PHE A 145 21.16 8.91 4.44
C PHE A 145 21.60 7.44 4.50
N ARG A 146 20.64 6.50 4.65
CA ARG A 146 20.86 5.04 4.63
C ARG A 146 22.06 4.61 5.48
N ALA A 147 23.08 4.00 4.87
CA ALA A 147 24.27 3.50 5.58
C ALA A 147 25.07 4.62 6.30
N ASN A 148 24.93 5.88 5.88
CA ASN A 148 25.60 7.03 6.48
C ASN A 148 24.76 7.74 7.55
N ALA A 149 23.54 7.24 7.84
CA ALA A 149 22.65 7.82 8.83
C ALA A 149 23.29 7.95 10.22
N PHE A 150 24.08 6.96 10.65
CA PHE A 150 24.77 7.01 11.95
C PHE A 150 25.80 8.15 12.03
N LYS A 151 26.60 8.37 10.97
CA LYS A 151 27.53 9.51 10.89
C LYS A 151 26.80 10.85 10.89
N MET A 152 25.62 10.91 10.26
CA MET A 152 24.78 12.12 10.23
C MET A 152 24.16 12.40 11.60
N MET A 153 23.73 11.37 12.34
CA MET A 153 23.22 11.50 13.71
C MET A 153 24.34 11.87 14.70
N GLU A 154 25.58 11.45 14.47
CA GLU A 154 26.73 11.87 15.29
C GLU A 154 27.10 13.35 15.06
N ARG A 155 26.96 13.83 13.82
CA ARG A 155 27.27 15.22 13.43
C ARG A 155 26.14 16.21 13.72
N TYR A 156 24.90 15.75 13.69
CA TYR A 156 23.69 16.53 14.03
C TYR A 156 22.88 15.75 15.09
N PRO A 157 23.39 15.65 16.33
CA PRO A 157 22.73 14.88 17.37
C PRO A 157 21.36 15.46 17.69
N PRO A 158 20.30 14.63 17.75
CA PRO A 158 19.00 15.10 18.18
C PRO A 158 19.11 15.57 19.64
N ILE A 159 19.00 16.88 19.83
CA ILE A 159 18.98 17.48 21.18
C ILE A 159 17.59 17.19 21.78
N GLU A 160 17.51 16.94 23.09
CA GLU A 160 16.23 16.72 23.80
C GLU A 160 15.33 17.96 23.75
N VAL A 161 14.59 18.10 22.66
CA VAL A 161 13.52 19.07 22.47
C VAL A 161 12.38 18.37 21.76
N ASP A 162 11.15 18.68 22.16
CA ASP A 162 9.90 18.11 21.63
C ASP A 162 9.66 18.40 20.13
N ASP A 163 10.57 19.14 19.49
CA ASP A 163 10.48 19.55 18.10
C ASP A 163 11.84 19.67 17.40
N LEU A 164 12.13 18.74 16.49
CA LEU A 164 13.40 18.65 15.78
C LEU A 164 13.42 19.37 14.41
N ARG A 165 12.37 20.15 14.09
CA ARG A 165 12.32 20.99 12.87
C ARG A 165 13.52 21.94 12.70
N PRO A 166 14.02 22.63 13.76
CA PRO A 166 15.17 23.54 13.64
C PRO A 166 16.47 22.82 13.25
N LEU A 167 16.72 21.64 13.83
CA LEU A 167 17.92 20.84 13.56
C LEU A 167 17.95 20.32 12.11
N LYS A 168 16.78 19.92 11.59
CA LYS A 168 16.62 19.55 10.17
C LYS A 168 16.86 20.74 9.23
N CYS A 169 16.38 21.93 9.59
CA CYS A 169 16.63 23.15 8.80
C CYS A 169 18.11 23.53 8.82
N GLN A 170 18.79 23.43 9.96
CA GLN A 170 20.22 23.69 10.09
C GLN A 170 21.04 22.74 9.21
N MET A 171 20.73 21.44 9.23
CA MET A 171 21.37 20.43 8.38
C MET A 171 21.20 20.76 6.89
N ALA A 172 19.99 21.13 6.46
CA ALA A 172 19.70 21.51 5.08
C ALA A 172 20.46 22.78 4.63
N ILE A 173 20.51 23.80 5.49
CA ILE A 173 21.25 25.04 5.23
C ILE A 173 22.75 24.80 5.16
N GLN A 174 23.30 23.99 6.08
CA GLN A 174 24.73 23.68 6.08
C GLN A 174 25.14 22.79 4.89
N TRP A 175 24.26 21.90 4.42
CA TRP A 175 24.46 21.14 3.18
C TRP A 175 24.47 22.03 1.93
N VAL A 176 23.58 23.00 1.85
CA VAL A 176 23.49 23.95 0.72
C VAL A 176 24.70 24.90 0.65
N LEU A 177 25.37 25.15 1.78
CA LEU A 177 26.42 26.17 1.91
C LEU A 177 27.85 25.63 2.09
N ALA A 178 28.06 24.31 2.14
CA ALA A 178 29.35 23.68 2.41
C ALA A 178 30.27 23.51 1.18
N CYS A 179 30.13 24.34 0.14
CA CYS A 179 31.08 24.37 -0.98
C CYS A 179 32.24 25.33 -0.64
N LEU A 180 33.42 24.77 -0.34
CA LEU A 180 34.60 25.51 0.13
C LEU A 180 35.64 25.68 -1.00
N THR A 181 35.41 26.59 -1.94
CA THR A 181 36.49 27.24 -2.70
C THR A 181 36.11 28.69 -3.05
N ARG A 182 36.59 29.65 -2.25
CA ARG A 182 36.61 31.09 -2.58
C ARG A 182 38.02 31.45 -3.06
N ILE A 183 38.16 31.98 -4.26
CA ILE A 183 39.36 32.76 -4.63
C ILE A 183 38.93 34.21 -4.87
N TYR A 184 39.55 35.12 -4.12
CA TYR A 184 39.47 36.57 -4.31
C TYR A 184 40.60 37.02 -5.26
N ALA A 185 40.28 37.83 -6.27
CA ALA A 185 41.24 38.72 -6.91
C ALA A 185 40.67 40.15 -6.93
N ARG A 186 41.42 41.09 -6.37
CA ARG A 186 41.03 42.49 -6.16
C ARG A 186 41.77 43.38 -7.16
N GLN A 187 41.05 44.17 -7.97
CA GLN A 187 41.58 45.43 -8.51
C GLN A 187 40.47 46.43 -8.86
N ALA A 188 40.55 47.60 -8.22
CA ALA A 188 39.91 48.89 -8.50
C ALA A 188 38.39 48.97 -8.79
N ALA A 189 37.63 49.21 -7.71
CA ALA A 189 36.36 49.96 -7.63
C ALA A 189 35.03 49.37 -8.15
N SER A 190 34.94 48.08 -8.49
CA SER A 190 33.64 47.42 -8.73
C SER A 190 33.65 45.93 -8.36
N TYR A 191 32.50 45.44 -7.87
CA TYR A 191 32.27 44.02 -7.57
C TYR A 191 31.75 43.32 -8.83
N SER A 192 32.49 42.33 -9.33
CA SER A 192 32.09 41.50 -10.47
C SER A 192 31.79 40.09 -9.97
N HIS A 193 30.55 39.63 -10.14
CA HIS A 193 30.16 38.24 -9.91
C HIS A 193 30.17 37.52 -11.27
N VAL A 194 30.99 36.48 -11.40
CA VAL A 194 31.03 35.60 -12.57
C VAL A 194 30.71 34.20 -12.09
N PHE A 195 29.64 33.60 -12.63
CA PHE A 195 29.29 32.20 -12.43
C PHE A 195 29.78 31.43 -13.65
N GLY A 196 30.75 30.55 -13.46
CA GLY A 196 31.20 29.59 -14.47
C GLY A 196 31.51 28.28 -13.78
N PHE A 197 31.05 27.18 -14.35
CA PHE A 197 31.37 25.83 -13.91
C PHE A 197 32.44 25.22 -14.83
N PRO A 198 33.65 25.00 -14.31
CA PRO A 198 34.42 23.81 -14.64
C PRO A 198 34.81 23.03 -13.37
N LEU A 199 34.53 21.73 -13.46
CA LEU A 199 35.01 20.51 -12.77
C LEU A 199 35.93 20.58 -11.52
N ASP A 200 35.63 19.64 -10.62
CA ASP A 200 36.38 19.05 -9.51
C ASP A 200 36.31 19.65 -8.09
N PHE A 201 36.12 18.71 -7.14
CA PHE A 201 36.08 18.88 -5.70
C PHE A 201 37.19 18.02 -5.07
N ASP A 202 38.18 18.68 -4.47
CA ASP A 202 39.25 18.03 -3.70
C ASP A 202 38.98 18.25 -2.21
N GLY A 203 38.71 17.19 -1.46
CA GLY A 203 38.58 17.29 0.01
C GLY A 203 37.96 16.11 0.74
N TRP A 204 37.52 15.06 0.04
CA TRP A 204 36.86 13.90 0.66
C TRP A 204 37.55 12.62 0.21
N GLU A 205 38.78 12.41 0.67
CA GLU A 205 39.65 11.30 0.23
C GLU A 205 39.19 9.89 0.68
N ASN A 206 37.92 9.64 1.02
CA ASN A 206 37.49 8.26 1.33
C ASN A 206 35.98 7.95 1.22
N GLU A 207 35.16 8.80 0.60
CA GLU A 207 33.73 8.53 0.44
C GLU A 207 33.38 8.38 -1.06
N THR A 208 33.30 7.14 -1.54
CA THR A 208 33.27 6.76 -2.96
C THR A 208 31.97 7.10 -3.71
N PHE A 209 30.99 7.75 -3.08
CA PHE A 209 29.69 8.00 -3.71
C PHE A 209 29.64 9.28 -4.57
N CYS A 210 30.61 10.19 -4.40
CA CYS A 210 30.75 11.42 -5.18
C CYS A 210 31.93 11.40 -6.14
N ASP A 211 32.64 10.27 -6.25
CA ASP A 211 33.79 10.20 -7.12
C ASP A 211 33.33 10.35 -8.59
N HIS A 212 33.85 11.37 -9.27
CA HIS A 212 33.62 11.68 -10.69
C HIS A 212 32.25 12.30 -11.08
N HIS A 213 31.47 12.85 -10.14
CA HIS A 213 30.19 13.52 -10.45
C HIS A 213 30.17 14.97 -9.93
N VAL A 214 29.66 15.91 -10.76
CA VAL A 214 29.51 17.32 -10.39
C VAL A 214 28.16 17.49 -9.71
N CYS A 215 28.14 17.57 -8.38
CA CYS A 215 26.90 17.71 -7.59
C CYS A 215 26.16 19.01 -7.90
N HIS A 216 25.26 18.91 -8.87
CA HIS A 216 24.21 19.85 -9.14
C HIS A 216 23.01 19.58 -8.21
N ALA A 217 22.13 20.57 -8.00
CA ALA A 217 20.93 20.41 -7.14
C ALA A 217 19.96 19.31 -7.65
N ASP A 218 20.07 18.99 -8.94
CA ASP A 218 19.45 17.91 -9.69
C ASP A 218 20.00 16.50 -9.35
N GLU A 219 21.14 16.40 -8.67
CA GLU A 219 21.71 15.13 -8.21
C GLU A 219 21.33 14.79 -6.75
N LEU A 220 20.56 15.67 -6.08
CA LEU A 220 19.90 15.33 -4.82
C LEU A 220 18.58 14.59 -5.12
N PRO A 221 18.32 13.39 -4.57
CA PRO A 221 17.38 12.44 -5.20
C PRO A 221 15.90 12.83 -5.30
N TYR A 222 15.46 14.01 -4.88
CA TYR A 222 14.03 14.39 -4.92
C TYR A 222 13.73 15.89 -5.11
N THR A 223 14.54 16.65 -5.84
CA THR A 223 14.18 18.04 -6.16
C THR A 223 14.45 18.40 -7.62
N PHE A 224 13.41 18.19 -8.45
CA PHE A 224 13.19 18.73 -9.80
C PHE A 224 14.02 18.15 -10.95
N GLU A 225 13.36 17.34 -11.79
CA GLU A 225 13.78 17.14 -13.18
C GLU A 225 12.77 17.79 -14.13
N SER A 226 13.23 18.80 -14.86
CA SER A 226 12.68 19.23 -16.17
C SER A 226 13.81 18.93 -17.18
N VAL A 227 13.61 18.25 -18.32
CA VAL A 227 13.01 18.75 -19.57
C VAL A 227 12.74 17.58 -20.54
N TRP A 228 11.69 17.76 -21.33
CA TRP A 228 11.09 16.89 -22.33
C TRP A 228 11.99 16.47 -23.50
N VAL A 229 12.56 15.26 -23.45
CA VAL A 229 12.53 14.21 -24.49
C VAL A 229 12.84 12.87 -23.77
N ASN A 230 11.95 11.87 -23.79
CA ASN A 230 12.06 10.53 -23.15
C ASN A 230 11.51 10.31 -21.71
N PHE A 231 10.59 11.15 -21.20
CA PHE A 231 9.99 10.97 -19.86
C PHE A 231 9.15 9.69 -19.68
N ALA A 232 8.54 9.16 -20.74
CA ALA A 232 7.89 7.86 -20.67
C ALA A 232 8.89 6.73 -20.38
N ASP A 233 10.18 6.93 -20.68
CA ASP A 233 11.20 5.89 -20.61
C ASP A 233 12.03 5.99 -19.32
N ALA A 234 12.29 7.19 -18.80
CA ALA A 234 12.97 7.39 -17.50
C ALA A 234 12.08 7.06 -16.29
N GLY A 235 10.81 7.50 -16.29
CA GLY A 235 9.83 7.10 -15.26
C GLY A 235 9.55 5.60 -15.31
N LYS A 236 9.50 5.01 -16.52
CA LYS A 236 9.51 3.55 -16.69
C LYS A 236 10.79 2.94 -16.15
N ARG A 237 11.99 3.50 -16.39
CA ARG A 237 13.26 2.96 -15.87
C ARG A 237 13.34 2.97 -14.34
N VAL A 238 12.89 4.04 -13.68
CA VAL A 238 12.88 4.13 -12.21
C VAL A 238 11.80 3.24 -11.60
N ALA A 239 10.58 3.26 -12.13
CA ALA A 239 9.52 2.35 -11.71
C ALA A 239 9.94 0.88 -11.94
N MET A 240 10.57 0.60 -13.09
CA MET A 240 11.13 -0.71 -13.42
C MET A 240 12.25 -1.10 -12.44
N LYS A 241 13.12 -0.17 -12.05
CA LYS A 241 14.17 -0.42 -11.03
C LYS A 241 13.56 -0.73 -9.66
N GLN A 242 12.57 0.04 -9.22
CA GLN A 242 11.87 -0.20 -7.95
C GLN A 242 11.09 -1.52 -7.96
N LEU A 243 10.46 -1.87 -9.09
CA LEU A 243 9.79 -3.14 -9.30
C LEU A 243 10.81 -4.30 -9.35
N ASN A 244 11.98 -4.10 -9.97
CA ASN A 244 13.09 -5.07 -9.96
C ASN A 244 13.57 -5.33 -8.53
N ASP A 245 13.79 -4.29 -7.74
CA ASP A 245 14.28 -4.38 -6.36
C ASP A 245 13.22 -5.05 -5.47
N SER A 246 11.96 -4.63 -5.59
CA SER A 246 10.82 -5.23 -4.88
C SER A 246 10.59 -6.69 -5.26
N TRP A 247 10.71 -7.04 -6.55
CA TRP A 247 10.66 -8.42 -7.04
C TRP A 247 11.80 -9.26 -6.48
N THR A 248 13.02 -8.72 -6.48
CA THR A 248 14.19 -9.39 -5.91
C THR A 248 14.01 -9.65 -4.42
N LEU A 249 13.46 -8.68 -3.69
CA LEU A 249 13.14 -8.84 -2.27
C LEU A 249 12.02 -9.87 -2.05
N PHE A 250 10.94 -9.81 -2.83
CA PHE A 250 9.85 -10.79 -2.80
C PHE A 250 10.38 -12.22 -2.96
N LYS A 251 11.19 -12.46 -4.00
CA LYS A 251 11.79 -13.78 -4.21
C LYS A 251 12.67 -14.20 -3.03
N ARG A 252 13.43 -13.28 -2.44
CA ARG A 252 14.31 -13.57 -1.29
C ARG A 252 13.53 -13.90 -0.03
N ILE A 253 12.52 -13.09 0.32
CA ILE A 253 11.69 -13.27 1.52
C ILE A 253 10.93 -14.61 1.45
N PHE A 254 10.31 -14.88 0.31
CA PHE A 254 9.47 -16.08 0.12
C PHE A 254 10.22 -17.25 -0.51
N LYS A 255 11.55 -17.17 -0.63
CA LYS A 255 12.44 -18.21 -1.17
C LYS A 255 11.93 -18.77 -2.52
N LYS A 256 11.53 -17.86 -3.42
CA LYS A 256 10.99 -18.23 -4.73
C LYS A 256 12.11 -18.58 -5.70
N GLU A 257 11.99 -19.76 -6.27
CA GLU A 257 12.83 -20.27 -7.35
C GLU A 257 11.93 -20.69 -8.51
N TYR A 258 12.36 -20.39 -9.74
CA TYR A 258 11.61 -20.67 -10.96
C TYR A 258 12.45 -21.56 -11.88
N ALA A 259 11.82 -22.49 -12.58
CA ALA A 259 12.52 -23.48 -13.40
C ALA A 259 13.21 -22.86 -14.62
N SER A 260 12.72 -21.70 -15.08
CA SER A 260 13.23 -21.00 -16.25
C SER A 260 13.08 -19.48 -16.13
N LYS A 261 13.83 -18.74 -16.94
CA LYS A 261 13.68 -17.27 -17.03
C LYS A 261 12.33 -16.89 -17.61
N GLU A 262 11.81 -17.70 -18.53
CA GLU A 262 10.50 -17.53 -19.14
C GLU A 262 9.39 -17.65 -18.09
N GLU A 263 9.47 -18.65 -17.20
CA GLU A 263 8.56 -18.77 -16.06
C GLU A 263 8.70 -17.56 -15.12
N GLU A 264 9.93 -17.15 -14.78
CA GLU A 264 10.14 -15.99 -13.91
C GLU A 264 9.49 -14.72 -14.47
N ILE A 265 9.57 -14.48 -15.79
CA ILE A 265 8.94 -13.32 -16.44
C ILE A 265 7.41 -13.38 -16.28
N VAL A 266 6.80 -14.56 -16.45
CA VAL A 266 5.37 -14.77 -16.26
C VAL A 266 4.96 -14.53 -14.81
N ARG A 267 5.69 -15.14 -13.86
CA ARG A 267 5.46 -15.02 -12.40
C ARG A 267 5.60 -13.59 -11.92
N ARG A 268 6.59 -12.87 -12.43
CA ARG A 268 6.75 -11.43 -12.19
C ARG A 268 5.59 -10.62 -12.72
N THR A 269 5.12 -10.90 -13.94
CA THR A 269 3.98 -10.19 -14.53
C THR A 269 2.71 -10.36 -13.69
N ILE A 270 2.49 -11.56 -13.15
CA ILE A 270 1.40 -11.85 -12.22
C ILE A 270 1.58 -11.06 -10.91
N TRP A 271 2.78 -11.07 -10.35
CA TRP A 271 3.13 -10.31 -9.14
C TRP A 271 2.92 -8.80 -9.29
N GLU A 272 3.32 -8.20 -10.42
CA GLU A 272 3.09 -6.77 -10.67
C GLU A 272 1.59 -6.42 -10.76
N LYS A 273 0.77 -7.31 -11.37
CA LYS A 273 -0.69 -7.16 -11.40
C LYS A 273 -1.31 -7.24 -10.00
N ASN A 274 -0.89 -8.21 -9.20
CA ASN A 274 -1.35 -8.36 -7.81
C ASN A 274 -0.92 -7.17 -6.95
N LEU A 275 0.31 -6.66 -7.12
CA LEU A 275 0.79 -5.47 -6.43
C LEU A 275 -0.06 -4.23 -6.76
N ALA A 276 -0.41 -4.03 -8.04
CA ALA A 276 -1.28 -2.93 -8.44
C ALA A 276 -2.69 -3.05 -7.83
N LYS A 277 -3.25 -4.27 -7.79
CA LYS A 277 -4.53 -4.58 -7.14
C LYS A 277 -4.51 -4.21 -5.66
N ILE A 278 -3.50 -4.67 -4.92
CA ILE A 278 -3.33 -4.38 -3.48
C ILE A 278 -3.22 -2.88 -3.23
N ARG A 279 -2.39 -2.17 -4.00
CA ARG A 279 -2.23 -0.71 -3.86
C ARG A 279 -3.54 0.05 -4.11
N LYS A 280 -4.30 -0.35 -5.13
CA LYS A 280 -5.60 0.24 -5.43
C LYS A 280 -6.58 0.03 -4.28
N HIS A 281 -6.69 -1.21 -3.78
CA HIS A 281 -7.59 -1.54 -2.67
C HIS A 281 -7.23 -0.77 -1.39
N ASN A 282 -5.95 -0.68 -1.04
CA ASN A 282 -5.54 0.04 0.17
C ASN A 282 -5.79 1.55 0.08
N LEU A 283 -5.64 2.15 -1.12
CA LEU A 283 -6.05 3.54 -1.33
C LEU A 283 -7.55 3.74 -1.12
N GLU A 284 -8.39 2.80 -1.57
CA GLU A 284 -9.83 2.81 -1.33
C GLU A 284 -10.16 2.59 0.16
N SER A 285 -9.38 1.76 0.87
CA SER A 285 -9.49 1.57 2.33
C SER A 285 -9.13 2.84 3.11
N ASP A 286 -8.06 3.55 2.73
CA ASP A 286 -7.67 4.84 3.33
C ASP A 286 -8.76 5.92 3.14
N MET A 287 -9.55 5.81 2.08
CA MET A 287 -10.72 6.66 1.83
C MET A 287 -11.98 6.20 2.58
N GLY A 288 -11.91 5.10 3.33
CA GLY A 288 -13.02 4.53 4.11
C GLY A 288 -14.02 3.72 3.28
N LEU A 289 -13.66 3.29 2.06
CA LEU A 289 -14.52 2.47 1.21
C LEU A 289 -14.48 0.97 1.60
N HIS A 290 -13.38 0.52 2.20
CA HIS A 290 -13.19 -0.86 2.67
C HIS A 290 -12.81 -0.89 4.15
N SER A 291 -13.36 -1.85 4.89
CA SER A 291 -13.09 -2.06 6.32
C SER A 291 -11.86 -2.93 6.62
N TYR A 292 -11.13 -3.32 5.59
CA TYR A 292 -9.93 -4.15 5.67
C TYR A 292 -8.86 -3.66 4.71
N THR A 293 -7.65 -4.18 4.88
CA THR A 293 -6.47 -3.90 4.05
C THR A 293 -5.88 -5.18 3.47
N MET A 294 -5.12 -5.02 2.40
CA MET A 294 -4.40 -6.10 1.74
C MET A 294 -2.89 -5.90 1.80
N GLU A 295 -2.13 -6.99 1.74
CA GLU A 295 -0.67 -6.94 1.67
C GLU A 295 -0.11 -8.02 0.74
N MET A 296 1.07 -7.75 0.21
CA MET A 296 1.82 -8.72 -0.57
C MET A 296 2.30 -9.87 0.32
N ASN A 297 1.90 -11.09 0.00
CA ASN A 297 2.30 -12.30 0.71
C ASN A 297 2.90 -13.34 -0.26
N ARG A 298 3.23 -14.53 0.22
CA ARG A 298 3.84 -15.62 -0.57
C ARG A 298 3.06 -16.03 -1.83
N PHE A 299 1.78 -15.68 -1.94
CA PHE A 299 0.94 -15.98 -3.11
C PHE A 299 0.98 -14.90 -4.18
N GLY A 300 1.82 -13.87 -4.01
CA GLY A 300 1.92 -12.72 -4.91
C GLY A 300 2.17 -13.06 -6.37
N ASP A 301 2.89 -14.15 -6.66
CA ASP A 301 3.24 -14.60 -8.01
C ASP A 301 2.27 -15.66 -8.58
N LEU A 302 1.15 -15.92 -7.91
CA LEU A 302 0.08 -16.80 -8.37
C LEU A 302 -1.08 -16.00 -8.94
N THR A 303 -1.62 -16.48 -10.07
CA THR A 303 -2.94 -16.04 -10.52
C THR A 303 -3.99 -16.49 -9.51
N HIS A 304 -5.13 -15.82 -9.51
CA HIS A 304 -6.21 -16.18 -8.61
C HIS A 304 -6.73 -17.62 -8.85
N GLU A 305 -6.81 -18.07 -10.10
CA GLU A 305 -7.21 -19.44 -10.44
C GLU A 305 -6.18 -20.48 -9.97
N GLU A 306 -4.88 -20.20 -10.11
CA GLU A 306 -3.84 -21.07 -9.55
C GLU A 306 -3.94 -21.13 -8.02
N PHE A 307 -4.16 -19.98 -7.39
CA PHE A 307 -4.31 -19.86 -5.94
C PHE A 307 -5.49 -20.68 -5.44
N LYS A 308 -6.70 -20.49 -5.99
CA LYS A 308 -7.88 -21.28 -5.62
C LYS A 308 -7.63 -22.77 -5.79
N LYS A 309 -7.07 -23.17 -6.93
CA LYS A 309 -6.79 -24.58 -7.21
C LYS A 309 -5.81 -25.21 -6.21
N GLN A 310 -4.85 -24.45 -5.71
CA GLN A 310 -3.81 -24.94 -4.79
C GLN A 310 -4.22 -24.86 -3.31
N MET A 311 -4.97 -23.83 -2.93
CA MET A 311 -5.20 -23.47 -1.53
C MET A 311 -6.62 -23.78 -1.05
N ASN A 312 -7.60 -23.83 -1.95
CA ASN A 312 -8.99 -24.10 -1.62
C ASN A 312 -9.26 -25.58 -1.89
N GLY A 313 -9.58 -26.31 -0.83
CA GLY A 313 -9.72 -27.77 -0.86
C GLY A 313 -10.97 -28.28 -0.15
N PHE A 314 -11.86 -27.39 0.28
CA PHE A 314 -13.13 -27.85 0.83
C PHE A 314 -14.03 -28.30 -0.33
N LYS A 315 -14.57 -29.51 -0.21
CA LYS A 315 -15.49 -30.08 -1.19
C LYS A 315 -16.66 -30.75 -0.48
N ILE A 316 -17.87 -30.35 -0.86
CA ILE A 316 -19.08 -31.11 -0.50
C ILE A 316 -19.07 -32.38 -1.36
N SER A 317 -18.56 -33.47 -0.81
CA SER A 317 -18.54 -34.76 -1.51
C SER A 317 -19.98 -35.23 -1.79
N THR A 318 -20.35 -35.34 -3.07
CA THR A 318 -21.64 -35.89 -3.52
C THR A 318 -21.66 -37.42 -3.53
N ASN A 319 -20.51 -38.06 -3.31
CA ASN A 319 -20.31 -39.50 -3.51
C ASN A 319 -20.48 -40.32 -2.22
N VAL A 320 -20.62 -39.67 -1.07
CA VAL A 320 -20.90 -40.32 0.22
C VAL A 320 -22.30 -39.96 0.67
N ASP A 321 -23.11 -40.99 0.90
CA ASP A 321 -24.44 -40.84 1.49
C ASP A 321 -24.32 -40.42 2.96
N GLN A 322 -24.26 -39.11 3.19
CA GLN A 322 -24.18 -38.52 4.53
C GLN A 322 -25.40 -38.83 5.40
N SER A 323 -26.49 -39.37 4.83
CA SER A 323 -27.65 -39.83 5.62
C SER A 323 -27.32 -41.05 6.49
N LYS A 324 -26.19 -41.73 6.23
CA LYS A 324 -25.71 -42.87 7.01
C LYS A 324 -25.01 -42.50 8.32
N TYR A 325 -24.65 -41.23 8.51
CA TYR A 325 -24.02 -40.77 9.73
C TYR A 325 -25.06 -40.28 10.74
N ASP A 326 -24.79 -40.51 12.02
CA ASP A 326 -25.61 -39.97 13.10
C ASP A 326 -25.53 -38.44 13.08
N ARG A 327 -26.62 -37.80 12.64
CA ARG A 327 -26.68 -36.34 12.55
C ARG A 327 -27.20 -35.76 13.86
N HIS A 328 -26.28 -35.39 14.74
CA HIS A 328 -26.58 -34.59 15.91
C HIS A 328 -26.62 -33.11 15.52
N MET A 329 -27.72 -32.42 15.86
CA MET A 329 -27.83 -30.98 15.68
C MET A 329 -27.54 -30.28 17.00
N PHE A 330 -26.82 -29.17 16.93
CA PHE A 330 -26.60 -28.29 18.06
C PHE A 330 -27.93 -27.71 18.52
N LEU A 331 -28.20 -27.86 19.81
CA LEU A 331 -29.35 -27.26 20.47
C LEU A 331 -28.82 -26.21 21.45
N ALA A 332 -28.96 -24.94 21.09
CA ALA A 332 -28.59 -23.83 21.96
C ALA A 332 -29.31 -23.96 23.32
N PRO A 333 -28.60 -23.84 24.46
CA PRO A 333 -29.25 -23.89 25.77
C PRO A 333 -30.27 -22.77 25.91
N SER A 334 -31.46 -23.08 26.45
CA SER A 334 -32.49 -22.07 26.67
C SER A 334 -32.00 -21.00 27.66
N ASN A 335 -32.21 -19.72 27.31
CA ASN A 335 -31.78 -18.56 28.11
C ASN A 335 -30.26 -18.49 28.36
N VAL A 336 -29.44 -19.03 27.45
CA VAL A 336 -27.99 -18.85 27.53
C VAL A 336 -27.62 -17.38 27.41
N VAL A 337 -26.78 -16.91 28.34
CA VAL A 337 -26.14 -15.60 28.26
C VAL A 337 -24.69 -15.86 27.86
N ILE A 338 -24.30 -15.37 26.69
CA ILE A 338 -22.93 -15.50 26.16
C ILE A 338 -22.16 -14.19 26.36
N PRO A 339 -20.83 -14.22 26.53
CA PRO A 339 -20.01 -13.01 26.61
C PRO A 339 -20.11 -12.17 25.33
N ASP A 340 -19.90 -10.85 25.44
CA ASP A 340 -19.88 -9.96 24.26
C ASP A 340 -18.72 -10.27 23.30
N GLN A 341 -17.63 -10.81 23.83
CA GLN A 341 -16.44 -11.21 23.08
C GLN A 341 -15.86 -12.51 23.63
N VAL A 342 -15.39 -13.37 22.73
CA VAL A 342 -14.69 -14.61 23.05
C VAL A 342 -13.47 -14.72 22.14
N ASP A 343 -12.33 -15.07 22.71
CA ASP A 343 -11.09 -15.29 21.97
C ASP A 343 -10.35 -16.51 22.53
N TRP A 344 -10.60 -17.68 21.94
CA TRP A 344 -10.06 -18.96 22.40
C TRP A 344 -8.53 -19.07 22.28
N ARG A 345 -7.89 -18.16 21.52
CA ARG A 345 -6.42 -18.07 21.44
C ARG A 345 -5.82 -17.71 22.80
N LYS A 346 -6.51 -16.86 23.57
CA LYS A 346 -6.06 -16.37 24.88
C LYS A 346 -6.29 -17.39 26.01
N GLU A 347 -7.18 -18.35 25.78
CA GLU A 347 -7.60 -19.35 26.77
C GLU A 347 -6.92 -20.71 26.60
N GLY A 348 -5.98 -20.85 25.65
CA GLY A 348 -5.20 -22.07 25.44
C GLY A 348 -5.88 -23.16 24.61
N TYR A 349 -6.98 -22.84 23.93
CA TYR A 349 -7.76 -23.78 23.12
C TYR A 349 -7.25 -23.93 21.67
N VAL A 350 -6.28 -23.13 21.26
CA VAL A 350 -5.88 -22.99 19.86
C VAL A 350 -4.37 -23.22 19.73
N THR A 351 -3.98 -24.19 18.91
CA THR A 351 -2.57 -24.43 18.54
C THR A 351 -2.00 -23.28 17.69
N PRO A 352 -0.67 -23.17 17.50
CA PRO A 352 -0.08 -22.23 16.55
C PRO A 352 -0.68 -22.37 15.13
N VAL A 353 -0.60 -21.30 14.33
CA VAL A 353 -1.04 -21.35 12.94
C VAL A 353 -0.11 -22.28 12.16
N LYS A 354 -0.72 -23.19 11.38
CA LYS A 354 -0.02 -24.13 10.52
C LYS A 354 -0.16 -23.73 9.05
N ASP A 355 0.51 -24.45 8.17
CA ASP A 355 0.57 -24.16 6.73
C ASP A 355 0.31 -25.43 5.91
N GLN A 356 -0.81 -25.44 5.18
CA GLN A 356 -1.23 -26.55 4.34
C GLN A 356 -0.36 -26.72 3.08
N GLY A 357 0.50 -25.75 2.74
CA GLY A 357 1.33 -25.82 1.55
C GLY A 357 0.50 -25.82 0.26
N GLN A 358 1.01 -26.47 -0.79
CA GLN A 358 0.33 -26.59 -2.10
C GLN A 358 -0.55 -27.84 -2.15
N CYS A 359 -1.42 -27.99 -1.15
CA CYS A 359 -2.31 -29.12 -0.99
C CYS A 359 -3.68 -28.61 -0.51
N GLY A 360 -4.76 -29.04 -1.15
CA GLY A 360 -6.14 -28.70 -0.80
C GLY A 360 -6.63 -29.41 0.46
N SER A 361 -5.86 -29.36 1.54
CA SER A 361 -6.13 -30.07 2.80
C SER A 361 -6.70 -29.17 3.90
N CYS A 362 -7.19 -27.96 3.57
CA CYS A 362 -7.80 -27.03 4.52
C CYS A 362 -8.89 -27.69 5.41
N TRP A 363 -9.64 -28.64 4.86
CA TRP A 363 -10.61 -29.45 5.59
C TRP A 363 -9.99 -30.27 6.74
N ALA A 364 -8.77 -30.78 6.56
CA ALA A 364 -8.03 -31.52 7.58
C ALA A 364 -7.55 -30.59 8.70
N PHE A 365 -7.06 -29.39 8.34
CA PHE A 365 -6.65 -28.35 9.31
C PHE A 365 -7.84 -27.81 10.12
N SER A 366 -8.98 -27.61 9.46
CA SER A 366 -10.22 -27.20 10.14
C SER A 366 -10.70 -28.28 11.11
N ALA A 367 -10.69 -29.56 10.70
CA ALA A 367 -11.11 -30.68 11.55
C ALA A 367 -10.18 -30.89 12.76
N THR A 368 -8.87 -30.96 12.52
CA THR A 368 -7.88 -31.11 13.60
C THR A 368 -7.95 -29.94 14.57
N GLY A 369 -7.98 -28.69 14.10
CA GLY A 369 -8.06 -27.52 14.97
C GLY A 369 -9.30 -27.50 15.88
N SER A 370 -10.43 -28.00 15.40
CA SER A 370 -11.64 -28.16 16.20
C SER A 370 -11.49 -29.27 17.24
N LEU A 371 -10.95 -30.43 16.85
CA LEU A 371 -10.70 -31.55 17.75
C LEU A 371 -9.63 -31.23 18.82
N GLU A 372 -8.59 -30.47 18.47
CA GLU A 372 -7.58 -29.95 19.40
C GLU A 372 -8.26 -29.10 20.50
N GLY A 373 -9.12 -28.17 20.10
CA GLY A 373 -9.87 -27.32 21.02
C GLY A 373 -10.82 -28.10 21.92
N GLN A 374 -11.55 -29.08 21.38
CA GLN A 374 -12.44 -29.94 22.17
C GLN A 374 -11.67 -30.86 23.12
N THR A 375 -10.52 -31.38 22.68
CA THR A 375 -9.64 -32.19 23.54
C THR A 375 -9.09 -31.36 24.69
N PHE A 376 -8.67 -30.12 24.44
CA PHE A 376 -8.24 -29.20 25.48
C PHE A 376 -9.39 -28.87 26.44
N ALA A 377 -10.60 -28.65 25.93
CA ALA A 377 -11.77 -28.37 26.76
C ALA A 377 -11.97 -29.45 27.84
N LYS A 378 -11.85 -30.73 27.44
CA LYS A 378 -12.04 -31.91 28.29
C LYS A 378 -10.83 -32.25 29.18
N THR A 379 -9.62 -32.20 28.63
CA THR A 379 -8.41 -32.74 29.29
C THR A 379 -7.49 -31.68 29.87
N LYS A 380 -7.67 -30.41 29.49
CA LYS A 380 -6.75 -29.29 29.76
C LYS A 380 -5.33 -29.48 29.21
N THR A 381 -5.17 -30.43 28.29
CA THR A 381 -3.94 -30.65 27.52
C THR A 381 -4.25 -30.39 26.06
N LEU A 382 -3.49 -29.52 25.41
CA LEU A 382 -3.70 -29.15 24.01
C LEU A 382 -2.77 -30.00 23.15
N PRO A 383 -3.25 -31.08 22.50
CA PRO A 383 -2.43 -31.81 21.54
C PRO A 383 -2.27 -30.99 20.26
N SER A 384 -1.20 -31.24 19.52
CA SER A 384 -1.12 -30.89 18.10
C SER A 384 -1.37 -32.17 17.32
N LEU A 385 -2.44 -32.21 16.52
CA LEU A 385 -2.92 -33.41 15.82
C LEU A 385 -2.42 -33.44 14.38
N SER A 386 -2.35 -34.65 13.79
CA SER A 386 -1.81 -34.88 12.45
C SER A 386 -2.84 -34.63 11.35
N GLU A 387 -2.68 -33.54 10.60
CA GLU A 387 -3.45 -33.34 9.37
C GLU A 387 -3.07 -34.37 8.29
N GLN A 388 -1.82 -34.83 8.27
CA GLN A 388 -1.36 -35.79 7.26
C GLN A 388 -2.04 -37.15 7.39
N GLN A 389 -2.33 -37.60 8.62
CA GLN A 389 -3.09 -38.83 8.80
C GLN A 389 -4.47 -38.71 8.14
N LEU A 390 -5.15 -37.57 8.28
CA LEU A 390 -6.44 -37.35 7.63
C LEU A 390 -6.30 -37.40 6.11
N VAL A 391 -5.31 -36.70 5.55
CA VAL A 391 -4.99 -36.72 4.11
C VAL A 391 -4.78 -38.15 3.61
N ASP A 392 -3.99 -38.95 4.32
CA ASP A 392 -3.56 -40.28 3.86
C ASP A 392 -4.59 -41.40 4.12
N CYS A 393 -5.42 -41.28 5.16
CA CYS A 393 -6.20 -42.40 5.70
C CYS A 393 -7.72 -42.26 5.53
N SER A 394 -8.26 -41.06 5.32
CA SER A 394 -9.72 -40.83 5.36
C SER A 394 -10.42 -41.00 4.00
N SER A 395 -9.74 -41.52 2.97
CA SER A 395 -10.31 -41.64 1.63
C SER A 395 -11.56 -42.53 1.53
N LYS A 396 -11.63 -43.59 2.35
CA LYS A 396 -12.82 -44.45 2.46
C LYS A 396 -14.05 -43.73 3.01
N PHE A 397 -13.85 -42.57 3.64
CA PHE A 397 -14.90 -41.73 4.21
C PHE A 397 -15.29 -40.58 3.27
N GLY A 398 -14.72 -40.52 2.05
CA GLY A 398 -15.10 -39.56 1.02
C GLY A 398 -14.21 -38.34 0.89
N ASN A 399 -13.09 -38.28 1.62
CA ASN A 399 -12.07 -37.27 1.41
C ASN A 399 -11.12 -37.69 0.28
N GLU A 400 -10.57 -36.73 -0.45
CA GLU A 400 -9.71 -36.91 -1.62
C GLU A 400 -8.29 -36.37 -1.33
N GLY A 401 -7.86 -36.40 -0.07
CA GLY A 401 -6.52 -35.95 0.31
C GLY A 401 -6.26 -34.49 -0.05
N CYS A 402 -5.23 -34.24 -0.86
CA CYS A 402 -4.90 -32.92 -1.39
C CYS A 402 -5.84 -32.42 -2.48
N ASP A 403 -6.66 -33.28 -3.08
CA ASP A 403 -7.71 -32.85 -4.00
C ASP A 403 -8.96 -32.36 -3.27
N GLY A 404 -9.02 -32.47 -1.94
CA GLY A 404 -10.04 -31.85 -1.12
C GLY A 404 -10.85 -32.79 -0.26
N GLY A 405 -11.75 -32.24 0.56
CA GLY A 405 -12.49 -33.03 1.53
C GLY A 405 -13.41 -32.22 2.42
N LEU A 406 -13.93 -32.90 3.44
CA LEU A 406 -14.94 -32.39 4.34
C LEU A 406 -14.59 -32.71 5.80
N MET A 407 -14.73 -31.71 6.68
CA MET A 407 -14.42 -31.86 8.11
C MET A 407 -15.23 -33.00 8.76
N ASN A 408 -16.51 -33.14 8.39
CA ASN A 408 -17.38 -34.18 8.94
C ASN A 408 -16.92 -35.60 8.58
N ASN A 409 -16.39 -35.80 7.36
CA ASN A 409 -15.82 -37.08 6.96
C ASN A 409 -14.54 -37.38 7.74
N ALA A 410 -13.77 -36.34 8.09
CA ALA A 410 -12.61 -36.49 8.96
C ALA A 410 -13.02 -36.91 10.37
N PHE A 411 -14.02 -36.27 10.98
CA PHE A 411 -14.56 -36.65 12.30
C PHE A 411 -15.06 -38.10 12.32
N GLU A 412 -15.84 -38.50 11.32
CA GLU A 412 -16.31 -39.89 11.21
C GLU A 412 -15.14 -40.88 11.04
N TYR A 413 -14.12 -40.53 10.25
CA TYR A 413 -12.90 -41.34 10.17
C TYR A 413 -12.25 -41.50 11.54
N ILE A 414 -12.02 -40.42 12.29
CA ILE A 414 -11.33 -40.46 13.59
C ILE A 414 -12.11 -41.33 14.57
N LYS A 415 -13.44 -41.21 14.58
CA LYS A 415 -14.33 -42.06 15.39
C LYS A 415 -14.17 -43.54 15.06
N GLN A 416 -14.29 -43.92 13.79
CA GLN A 416 -14.18 -45.32 13.36
C GLN A 416 -12.75 -45.87 13.50
N ASN A 417 -11.75 -45.01 13.38
CA ASN A 417 -10.33 -45.35 13.51
C ASN A 417 -9.90 -45.48 14.99
N ASN A 418 -10.76 -45.11 15.94
CA ASN A 418 -10.46 -45.03 17.37
C ASN A 418 -9.32 -44.06 17.71
N GLY A 419 -9.24 -42.95 16.99
CA GLY A 419 -8.32 -41.85 17.29
C GLY A 419 -7.46 -41.38 16.14
N ILE A 420 -6.65 -40.38 16.45
CA ILE A 420 -5.75 -39.68 15.53
C ILE A 420 -4.41 -39.44 16.20
N ASP A 421 -3.34 -39.59 15.43
CA ASP A 421 -1.95 -39.42 15.85
C ASP A 421 -1.62 -37.94 16.10
N SER A 422 -0.57 -37.71 16.89
CA SER A 422 -0.01 -36.36 17.01
C SER A 422 0.70 -35.91 15.74
N GLU A 423 0.79 -34.60 15.52
CA GLU A 423 1.60 -34.01 14.46
C GLU A 423 3.08 -34.43 14.57
N LYS A 424 3.56 -34.70 15.79
CA LYS A 424 4.95 -35.12 16.01
C LYS A 424 5.21 -36.56 15.51
N SER A 425 4.28 -37.47 15.72
CA SER A 425 4.40 -38.88 15.31
C SER A 425 4.07 -39.08 13.83
N TYR A 426 3.19 -38.25 13.28
CA TYR A 426 2.80 -38.27 11.87
C TYR A 426 2.83 -36.85 11.26
N PRO A 427 4.02 -36.31 10.93
CA PRO A 427 4.17 -34.94 10.47
C PRO A 427 3.52 -34.64 9.12
N TYR A 428 3.09 -33.39 8.95
CA TYR A 428 2.54 -32.87 7.71
C TYR A 428 3.57 -32.77 6.57
N GLN A 429 3.16 -33.21 5.38
CA GLN A 429 4.01 -33.35 4.19
C GLN A 429 3.47 -32.60 2.95
N ALA A 430 2.21 -32.15 2.98
CA ALA A 430 1.56 -31.41 1.89
C ALA A 430 1.49 -32.16 0.54
N TYR A 431 1.38 -33.48 0.58
CA TYR A 431 1.08 -34.33 -0.58
C TYR A 431 0.35 -35.60 -0.14
N ASP A 432 -0.29 -36.30 -1.07
CA ASP A 432 -0.97 -37.57 -0.78
C ASP A 432 0.03 -38.70 -0.50
N GLY A 433 -0.04 -39.24 0.71
CA GLY A 433 0.76 -40.36 1.15
C GLY A 433 -0.05 -41.66 1.25
N LYS A 434 0.67 -42.74 1.57
CA LYS A 434 0.03 -43.96 2.07
C LYS A 434 -0.30 -43.77 3.54
N CYS A 435 -1.44 -44.28 3.99
CA CYS A 435 -1.81 -44.29 5.40
C CYS A 435 -0.78 -45.03 6.27
N ARG A 436 -0.26 -44.35 7.31
CA ARG A 436 0.75 -44.86 8.25
C ARG A 436 0.32 -44.77 9.72
N PHE A 437 -1.00 -44.74 9.97
CA PHE A 437 -1.57 -44.61 11.32
C PHE A 437 -1.01 -45.68 12.28
N LYS A 438 -0.73 -45.27 13.52
CA LYS A 438 -0.24 -46.15 14.58
C LYS A 438 -1.07 -46.00 15.86
N PRO A 439 -1.79 -47.05 16.30
CA PRO A 439 -2.59 -46.99 17.53
C PRO A 439 -1.83 -46.53 18.79
N GLU A 440 -0.53 -46.82 18.86
CA GLU A 440 0.35 -46.41 19.95
C GLU A 440 0.65 -44.89 20.01
N ASP A 441 0.43 -44.17 18.91
CA ASP A 441 0.76 -42.74 18.76
C ASP A 441 -0.48 -41.82 18.83
N VAL A 442 -1.65 -42.39 19.19
CA VAL A 442 -2.93 -41.67 19.31
C VAL A 442 -2.84 -40.55 20.34
N ALA A 443 -3.17 -39.34 19.92
CA ALA A 443 -3.15 -38.13 20.74
C ALA A 443 -4.54 -37.57 21.06
N ALA A 444 -5.57 -37.93 20.29
CA ALA A 444 -6.96 -37.59 20.57
C ALA A 444 -7.93 -38.63 19.98
N THR A 445 -9.15 -38.67 20.50
CA THR A 445 -10.24 -39.53 20.03
C THR A 445 -11.49 -38.69 19.77
N ASP A 446 -12.32 -39.17 18.85
CA ASP A 446 -13.61 -38.58 18.51
C ASP A 446 -14.70 -39.64 18.77
N ILE A 447 -15.80 -39.27 19.42
CA ILE A 447 -16.94 -40.16 19.67
C ILE A 447 -18.16 -39.85 18.79
N GLY A 448 -18.08 -38.78 17.98
CA GLY A 448 -19.14 -38.28 17.11
C GLY A 448 -19.02 -36.77 16.93
N PHE A 449 -19.86 -36.18 16.09
CA PHE A 449 -19.80 -34.74 15.82
C PHE A 449 -21.19 -34.14 15.75
N VAL A 450 -21.24 -32.82 15.93
CA VAL A 450 -22.48 -32.04 15.98
C VAL A 450 -22.45 -30.98 14.90
N TYR A 451 -23.55 -30.86 14.18
CA TYR A 451 -23.80 -29.82 13.20
C TYR A 451 -24.40 -28.59 13.88
N VAL A 452 -23.88 -27.42 13.55
CA VAL A 452 -24.58 -26.16 13.82
C VAL A 452 -25.62 -25.93 12.72
N LYS A 453 -26.76 -25.33 13.08
CA LYS A 453 -27.84 -25.08 12.13
C LYS A 453 -27.37 -24.22 10.96
N GLU A 454 -27.63 -24.70 9.75
CA GLU A 454 -27.23 -24.05 8.50
C GLU A 454 -27.69 -22.58 8.45
N LYS A 455 -26.75 -21.69 8.08
CA LYS A 455 -26.94 -20.24 7.92
C LYS A 455 -27.36 -19.50 9.20
N ASN A 456 -27.29 -20.15 10.36
CA ASN A 456 -27.69 -19.54 11.62
C ASN A 456 -26.47 -19.00 12.38
N GLU A 457 -26.14 -17.73 12.14
CA GLU A 457 -25.04 -17.03 12.83
C GLU A 457 -25.25 -16.95 14.35
N THR A 458 -26.51 -16.95 14.82
CA THR A 458 -26.79 -16.96 16.27
C THR A 458 -26.37 -18.29 16.89
N ASP A 459 -26.76 -19.41 16.29
CA ASP A 459 -26.39 -20.74 16.78
C ASP A 459 -24.86 -20.94 16.70
N LEU A 460 -24.21 -20.44 15.63
CA LEU A 460 -22.75 -20.47 15.50
C LEU A 460 -22.08 -19.67 16.61
N THR A 461 -22.54 -18.44 16.87
CA THR A 461 -21.98 -17.60 17.94
C THR A 461 -22.14 -18.26 19.31
N ILE A 462 -23.31 -18.85 19.59
CA ILE A 462 -23.56 -19.56 20.86
C ILE A 462 -22.68 -20.82 20.96
N ALA A 463 -22.50 -21.57 19.88
CA ALA A 463 -21.63 -22.74 19.86
C ALA A 463 -20.18 -22.32 20.14
N ILE A 464 -19.67 -21.27 19.48
CA ILE A 464 -18.33 -20.73 19.75
C ILE A 464 -18.20 -20.35 21.24
N ALA A 465 -19.21 -19.69 21.81
CA ALA A 465 -19.16 -19.24 23.19
C ALA A 465 -19.20 -20.37 24.23
N THR A 466 -19.96 -21.43 23.98
CA THR A 466 -20.26 -22.46 24.99
C THR A 466 -19.51 -23.76 24.79
N VAL A 467 -19.01 -24.02 23.57
CA VAL A 467 -18.36 -25.28 23.19
C VAL A 467 -16.86 -25.11 22.97
N GLY A 468 -16.43 -24.06 22.26
CA GLY A 468 -15.02 -23.86 21.91
C GLY A 468 -14.83 -23.47 20.44
N PRO A 469 -13.63 -23.70 19.88
CA PRO A 469 -13.40 -23.56 18.44
C PRO A 469 -14.31 -24.47 17.60
N ILE A 470 -14.85 -23.94 16.51
CA ILE A 470 -15.82 -24.62 15.62
C ILE A 470 -15.25 -24.67 14.20
N SER A 471 -15.29 -25.85 13.55
CA SER A 471 -14.93 -25.98 12.14
C SER A 471 -16.01 -25.32 11.29
N VAL A 472 -15.62 -24.46 10.36
CA VAL A 472 -16.53 -23.78 9.43
C VAL A 472 -15.99 -23.85 8.01
N ALA A 473 -16.88 -23.86 7.02
CA ALA A 473 -16.51 -23.62 5.63
C ALA A 473 -16.93 -22.21 5.21
N ILE A 474 -16.11 -21.60 4.35
CA ILE A 474 -16.33 -20.26 3.80
C ILE A 474 -16.11 -20.25 2.29
N ASP A 475 -16.63 -19.22 1.64
CA ASP A 475 -16.17 -18.79 0.31
C ASP A 475 -14.87 -17.98 0.45
N ALA A 476 -13.75 -18.57 0.04
CA ALA A 476 -12.44 -17.92 -0.10
C ALA A 476 -12.06 -17.73 -1.58
N SER A 477 -13.04 -17.74 -2.49
CA SER A 477 -12.86 -17.63 -3.94
C SER A 477 -12.67 -16.20 -4.44
N GLN A 478 -12.52 -15.23 -3.54
CA GLN A 478 -12.37 -13.83 -3.91
C GLN A 478 -10.90 -13.44 -3.96
N ASP A 479 -10.53 -12.67 -4.99
CA ASP A 479 -9.21 -12.09 -5.20
C ASP A 479 -8.69 -11.29 -3.99
N SER A 480 -9.61 -10.76 -3.19
CA SER A 480 -9.37 -9.98 -1.99
C SER A 480 -8.93 -10.84 -0.80
N PHE A 481 -9.53 -12.02 -0.65
CA PHE A 481 -9.19 -12.98 0.40
C PHE A 481 -7.73 -13.45 0.29
N GLN A 482 -7.25 -13.66 -0.94
CA GLN A 482 -5.86 -14.06 -1.22
C GLN A 482 -4.82 -13.13 -0.56
N PHE A 483 -5.12 -11.84 -0.47
CA PHE A 483 -4.19 -10.81 0.00
C PHE A 483 -4.62 -10.10 1.27
N TYR A 484 -5.66 -10.58 1.96
CA TYR A 484 -6.07 -10.03 3.24
C TYR A 484 -4.87 -9.92 4.21
N SER A 485 -4.77 -8.76 4.89
CA SER A 485 -3.71 -8.47 5.88
C SER A 485 -4.28 -8.08 7.23
N GLY A 486 -5.33 -7.23 7.29
CA GLY A 486 -5.93 -6.85 8.55
C GLY A 486 -7.23 -6.06 8.41
N GLY A 487 -7.92 -5.85 9.54
CA GLY A 487 -9.26 -5.23 9.59
C GLY A 487 -10.40 -6.23 9.42
N ILE A 488 -11.65 -5.76 9.41
CA ILE A 488 -12.82 -6.63 9.29
C ILE A 488 -13.09 -6.88 7.82
N TYR A 489 -12.85 -8.12 7.38
CA TYR A 489 -13.08 -8.55 6.01
C TYR A 489 -14.58 -8.48 5.68
N ASN A 490 -14.88 -7.64 4.68
CA ASN A 490 -16.22 -7.40 4.18
C ASN A 490 -16.18 -7.43 2.66
N GLU A 491 -16.53 -8.58 2.07
CA GLU A 491 -16.50 -8.80 0.63
C GLU A 491 -17.91 -9.08 0.11
N PRO A 492 -18.57 -8.09 -0.53
CA PRO A 492 -19.94 -8.25 -1.02
C PRO A 492 -20.10 -9.34 -2.08
N MET A 493 -19.03 -9.69 -2.80
CA MET A 493 -19.06 -10.71 -3.84
C MET A 493 -18.96 -12.15 -3.31
N CYS A 494 -18.70 -12.32 -2.02
CA CYS A 494 -18.70 -13.63 -1.39
C CYS A 494 -20.06 -14.35 -1.52
N SER A 495 -20.02 -15.61 -1.93
CA SER A 495 -21.17 -16.52 -1.90
C SER A 495 -21.45 -17.00 -0.48
N SER A 496 -22.73 -17.19 -0.17
CA SER A 496 -23.16 -17.85 1.08
C SER A 496 -23.37 -19.36 0.90
N THR A 497 -23.18 -19.88 -0.32
CA THR A 497 -23.47 -21.28 -0.67
C THR A 497 -22.33 -21.98 -1.39
N ASP A 498 -21.54 -21.27 -2.18
CA ASP A 498 -20.41 -21.82 -2.94
C ASP A 498 -19.15 -21.78 -2.06
N LEU A 499 -19.11 -22.65 -1.06
CA LEU A 499 -18.00 -22.74 -0.12
C LEU A 499 -16.88 -23.59 -0.71
N ASP A 500 -15.64 -23.14 -0.54
CA ASP A 500 -14.46 -23.79 -1.13
C ASP A 500 -13.25 -23.86 -0.18
N HIS A 501 -13.35 -23.28 1.03
CA HIS A 501 -12.28 -23.31 2.01
C HIS A 501 -12.75 -23.67 3.43
N GLY A 502 -11.99 -24.55 4.09
CA GLY A 502 -12.26 -25.01 5.46
C GLY A 502 -11.36 -24.29 6.45
N VAL A 503 -11.96 -23.63 7.44
CA VAL A 503 -11.25 -22.81 8.45
C VAL A 503 -11.80 -23.07 9.84
N LEU A 504 -11.21 -22.46 10.87
CA LEU A 504 -11.62 -22.66 12.26
C LEU A 504 -12.06 -21.34 12.88
N ALA A 505 -13.33 -21.24 13.27
CA ALA A 505 -13.84 -20.10 14.02
C ALA A 505 -13.42 -20.26 15.50
N VAL A 506 -12.55 -19.34 15.96
CA VAL A 506 -11.91 -19.39 17.30
C VAL A 506 -12.40 -18.29 18.23
N GLY A 507 -13.38 -17.50 17.81
CA GLY A 507 -13.87 -16.40 18.64
C GLY A 507 -14.79 -15.46 17.87
N TYR A 508 -15.26 -14.44 18.57
CA TYR A 508 -16.04 -13.35 18.01
C TYR A 508 -15.89 -12.11 18.89
N GLY A 509 -16.22 -10.96 18.32
CA GLY A 509 -16.26 -9.70 19.04
C GLY A 509 -16.97 -8.63 18.22
N SER A 510 -16.74 -7.38 18.64
CA SER A 510 -17.25 -6.20 17.96
C SER A 510 -16.25 -5.05 18.08
N GLU A 511 -16.12 -4.25 17.02
CA GLU A 511 -15.24 -3.07 16.99
C GLU A 511 -16.04 -1.80 16.71
N GLY A 512 -15.68 -0.70 17.38
CA GLY A 512 -16.34 0.61 17.23
C GLY A 512 -17.25 0.99 18.40
N LYS A 513 -17.32 2.29 18.73
CA LYS A 513 -18.00 2.78 19.95
C LYS A 513 -19.49 3.12 19.77
N LYS A 514 -19.87 3.67 18.62
CA LYS A 514 -21.25 4.15 18.37
C LYS A 514 -22.08 3.21 17.51
N HIS A 515 -21.43 2.58 16.53
CA HIS A 515 -22.01 1.56 15.66
C HIS A 515 -21.00 0.40 15.61
N PRO A 516 -21.07 -0.53 16.57
CA PRO A 516 -20.14 -1.65 16.59
C PRO A 516 -20.32 -2.50 15.33
N THR A 517 -19.21 -2.88 14.71
CA THR A 517 -19.16 -3.86 13.63
C THR A 517 -18.76 -5.20 14.23
N ASP A 518 -19.67 -6.16 14.14
CA ASP A 518 -19.47 -7.50 14.67
C ASP A 518 -18.55 -8.30 13.76
N TYR A 519 -17.68 -9.12 14.34
CA TYR A 519 -16.81 -10.03 13.59
C TYR A 519 -16.65 -11.39 14.26
N TYR A 520 -16.29 -12.39 13.47
CA TYR A 520 -15.70 -13.65 13.92
C TYR A 520 -14.18 -13.59 13.83
N ILE A 521 -13.49 -14.22 14.76
CA ILE A 521 -12.04 -14.46 14.70
C ILE A 521 -11.85 -15.84 14.09
N VAL A 522 -11.20 -15.91 12.93
CA VAL A 522 -11.06 -17.15 12.17
C VAL A 522 -9.59 -17.47 11.95
N LYS A 523 -9.18 -18.68 12.33
CA LYS A 523 -7.85 -19.23 12.09
C LYS A 523 -7.79 -19.84 10.70
N ASN A 524 -6.81 -19.42 9.90
CA ASN A 524 -6.52 -20.00 8.60
C ASN A 524 -5.38 -21.03 8.67
N SER A 525 -5.13 -21.73 7.57
CA SER A 525 -4.11 -22.78 7.42
C SER A 525 -3.06 -22.44 6.36
N TRP A 526 -2.77 -21.15 6.15
CA TRP A 526 -1.82 -20.66 5.12
C TRP A 526 -0.53 -20.08 5.70
N GLY A 527 -0.22 -20.44 6.95
CA GLY A 527 0.91 -19.93 7.71
C GLY A 527 0.67 -18.54 8.29
N GLU A 528 1.55 -18.14 9.21
CA GLU A 528 1.47 -16.86 9.93
C GLU A 528 1.73 -15.63 9.04
N GLY A 529 2.34 -15.82 7.87
CA GLY A 529 2.63 -14.75 6.90
C GLY A 529 1.46 -14.34 6.01
N TRP A 530 0.26 -14.86 6.28
CA TRP A 530 -0.98 -14.46 5.62
C TRP A 530 -1.94 -13.88 6.67
N GLY A 531 -2.70 -12.83 6.32
CA GLY A 531 -3.62 -12.18 7.27
C GLY A 531 -2.93 -11.59 8.49
N ASP A 532 -3.68 -11.44 9.57
CA ASP A 532 -3.17 -10.93 10.84
C ASP A 532 -2.59 -12.09 11.65
N GLY A 533 -1.32 -12.42 11.36
CA GLY A 533 -0.62 -13.53 12.00
C GLY A 533 -1.25 -14.90 11.72
N GLY A 534 -1.83 -15.09 10.53
CA GLY A 534 -2.55 -16.31 10.14
C GLY A 534 -4.05 -16.32 10.46
N TYR A 535 -4.58 -15.20 10.97
CA TYR A 535 -6.00 -15.04 11.29
C TYR A 535 -6.66 -14.00 10.39
N ILE A 536 -8.00 -14.07 10.35
CA ILE A 536 -8.85 -13.10 9.67
C ILE A 536 -10.04 -12.76 10.57
N LEU A 537 -10.40 -11.47 10.59
CA LEU A 537 -11.66 -11.02 11.17
C LEU A 537 -12.72 -11.02 10.07
N MET A 538 -13.72 -11.90 10.16
CA MET A 538 -14.79 -11.97 9.16
C MET A 538 -16.04 -11.26 9.67
N LEU A 539 -16.67 -10.44 8.83
CA LEU A 539 -17.89 -9.71 9.21
C LEU A 539 -18.98 -10.68 9.69
N ARG A 540 -19.55 -10.40 10.86
CA ARG A 540 -20.58 -11.20 11.53
C ARG A 540 -21.90 -10.45 11.54
N ASN A 541 -23.00 -11.20 11.63
CA ASN A 541 -24.38 -10.69 11.65
C ASN A 541 -24.71 -9.87 10.40
N SER A 542 -24.15 -10.28 9.26
CA SER A 542 -24.27 -9.60 7.97
C SER A 542 -24.71 -10.57 6.88
N ASN A 543 -25.87 -11.20 7.10
CA ASN A 543 -26.50 -12.15 6.18
C ASN A 543 -25.59 -13.34 5.84
N ASN A 544 -24.91 -13.91 6.85
CA ASN A 544 -24.03 -15.07 6.66
C ASN A 544 -22.99 -14.84 5.55
N GLN A 545 -22.26 -13.72 5.65
CA GLN A 545 -21.27 -13.31 4.66
C GLN A 545 -20.20 -14.40 4.47
N CYS A 546 -19.85 -14.66 3.20
CA CYS A 546 -18.98 -15.76 2.78
C CYS A 546 -19.43 -17.15 3.29
N GLY A 547 -20.67 -17.29 3.73
CA GLY A 547 -21.25 -18.57 4.13
C GLY A 547 -20.69 -19.17 5.42
N ILE A 548 -20.07 -18.36 6.30
CA ILE A 548 -19.39 -18.85 7.51
C ILE A 548 -20.25 -19.71 8.45
N ALA A 549 -21.57 -19.50 8.48
CA ALA A 549 -22.53 -20.30 9.23
C ALA A 549 -23.24 -21.36 8.37
N THR A 550 -22.94 -21.47 7.08
CA THR A 550 -23.57 -22.44 6.17
C THR A 550 -23.13 -23.85 6.52
N MET A 551 -21.83 -24.11 6.69
CA MET A 551 -21.36 -25.44 7.09
C MET A 551 -20.44 -25.34 8.29
N ALA A 552 -21.05 -25.43 9.47
CA ALA A 552 -20.36 -25.38 10.74
C ALA A 552 -20.60 -26.67 11.55
N SER A 553 -19.54 -27.23 12.10
CA SER A 553 -19.60 -28.45 12.92
C SER A 553 -18.43 -28.54 13.90
N TYR A 554 -18.57 -29.39 14.91
CA TYR A 554 -17.51 -29.66 15.87
C TYR A 554 -17.55 -31.12 16.35
N PRO A 555 -16.40 -31.74 16.67
CA PRO A 555 -16.32 -33.09 17.17
C PRO A 555 -16.66 -33.16 18.66
N LEU A 556 -16.90 -34.37 19.15
CA LEU A 556 -17.17 -34.68 20.54
C LEU A 556 -16.03 -35.55 21.07
N VAL A 557 -15.49 -35.21 22.23
CA VAL A 557 -14.35 -35.92 22.86
C VAL A 557 -14.76 -36.66 24.10
#